data_AF-A0A0D1BR34-F1
#
_entry.id   AF-A0A0D1BR34-F1
#
_cell.length_a   1.000
_cell.length_b   1.000
_cell.length_c   1.000
_cell.angle_alpha   90.00
_cell.angle_beta   90.00
_cell.angle_gamma   90.00
#
_symmetry.space_group_name_H-M   'P 1'
#
loop_
_entity.id
_entity.type
_entity.pdbx_description
1 polymer ?
#
loop_
_entity_poly.entity_id
_entity_poly.type
_entity_poly.pdbx_seq_one_letter_code
_entity_poly.pdbx_strand_id
1 'polypeptide(L)'
;MKYYLKDILYSLKLSFYLFFVSFAIGCFIGVIFPNRSFYVIFLWGCRVSQYVAIFGMAIAGISFTKEELLRPLHHEKQWKSYFKKLNLSFVILLMSIFSLMISYTVQRLFLRIIIK
;
A
#
# COMPACT_ATOMS: atom_id res chain seq x y z
N MET A 1 8.85 -23.03 3.20
CA MET A 1 7.81 -22.23 3.88
C MET A 1 8.37 -21.07 4.73
N LYS A 2 9.30 -21.32 5.68
CA LYS A 2 9.81 -20.28 6.62
C LYS A 2 10.25 -18.97 5.97
N TYR A 3 10.95 -19.03 4.84
CA TYR A 3 11.43 -17.83 4.13
C TYR A 3 10.32 -17.05 3.42
N TYR A 4 9.37 -17.74 2.78
CA TYR A 4 8.21 -17.08 2.16
C TYR A 4 7.36 -16.35 3.20
N LEU A 5 7.14 -16.96 4.37
CA LEU A 5 6.37 -16.33 5.44
C LEU A 5 7.08 -15.07 5.98
N LYS A 6 8.41 -15.10 6.09
CA LYS A 6 9.20 -13.93 6.47
C LYS A 6 9.08 -12.80 5.45
N ASP A 7 9.16 -13.13 4.17
CA ASP A 7 9.00 -12.16 3.08
C ASP A 7 7.59 -11.55 3.09
N ILE A 8 6.53 -12.35 3.29
CA ILE A 8 5.14 -11.86 3.40
C ILE A 8 4.98 -10.91 4.60
N LEU A 9 5.50 -11.26 5.76
CA LEU A 9 5.45 -10.40 6.95
C LEU A 9 6.21 -9.09 6.74
N TYR A 10 7.32 -9.13 6.02
CA TYR A 10 8.05 -7.92 5.67
C TYR A 10 7.28 -7.04 4.68
N SER A 11 6.61 -7.64 3.69
CA SER A 11 5.68 -6.93 2.79
C SER A 11 4.51 -6.29 3.56
N LEU A 12 3.99 -6.96 4.58
CA LEU A 12 2.99 -6.40 5.49
C LEU A 12 3.55 -5.21 6.29
N LYS A 13 4.80 -5.29 6.76
CA LYS A 13 5.43 -4.13 7.41
C LYS A 13 5.55 -2.95 6.44
N LEU A 14 5.95 -3.20 5.19
CA LEU A 14 6.04 -2.16 4.15
C LEU A 14 4.69 -1.55 3.79
N SER A 15 3.61 -2.33 3.81
CA SER A 15 2.27 -1.80 3.49
C SER A 15 1.80 -0.76 4.51
N PHE A 16 2.18 -0.87 5.79
CA PHE A 16 1.92 0.18 6.77
C PHE A 16 2.61 1.49 6.41
N TYR A 17 3.88 1.45 5.98
CA TYR A 17 4.57 2.67 5.52
C TYR A 17 3.89 3.27 4.29
N LEU A 18 3.55 2.43 3.30
CA LEU A 18 2.82 2.88 2.12
C LEU A 18 1.49 3.56 2.50
N PHE A 19 0.73 2.94 3.41
CA PHE A 19 -0.51 3.48 3.92
C PHE A 19 -0.29 4.82 4.62
N PHE A 20 0.60 4.93 5.61
CA PHE A 20 0.76 6.17 6.37
C PHE A 20 1.25 7.35 5.51
N VAL A 21 2.17 7.11 4.58
CA VAL A 21 2.66 8.15 3.67
C VAL A 21 1.54 8.65 2.76
N SER A 22 0.83 7.73 2.10
CA SER A 22 -0.28 8.10 1.22
C SER A 22 -1.47 8.72 1.97
N PHE A 23 -1.72 8.27 3.20
CA PHE A 23 -2.73 8.83 4.09
C PHE A 23 -2.40 10.27 4.48
N ALA A 24 -1.16 10.55 4.88
CA ALA A 24 -0.71 11.90 5.21
C ALA A 24 -0.89 12.85 4.02
N ILE A 25 -0.47 12.42 2.81
CA ILE A 25 -0.67 13.18 1.57
C ILE A 25 -2.16 13.45 1.32
N GLY A 26 -3.02 12.45 1.50
CA GLY A 26 -4.47 12.63 1.35
C GLY A 26 -5.07 13.57 2.38
N CYS A 27 -4.60 13.57 3.62
CA CYS A 27 -5.04 14.54 4.62
C CYS A 27 -4.63 15.97 4.22
N PHE A 28 -3.40 16.19 3.74
CA PHE A 28 -2.99 17.50 3.23
C PHE A 28 -3.88 17.98 2.08
N ILE A 29 -4.23 17.09 1.14
CA ILE A 29 -5.18 17.39 0.05
C ILE A 29 -6.55 17.74 0.63
N GLY A 30 -7.03 16.99 1.63
CA GLY A 30 -8.29 17.23 2.30
C GLY A 30 -8.41 18.63 2.93
N VAL A 31 -7.31 19.19 3.44
CA VAL A 31 -7.27 20.54 4.06
C VAL A 31 -7.52 21.66 3.05
N ILE A 32 -7.18 21.44 1.77
CA ILE A 32 -7.33 22.44 0.70
C ILE A 32 -8.81 22.67 0.38
N PHE A 33 -9.68 21.67 0.60
CA PHE A 33 -11.09 21.79 0.29
C PHE A 33 -11.83 22.77 1.23
N PRO A 34 -12.79 23.56 0.71
CA PRO A 34 -13.49 24.57 1.49
C PRO A 34 -14.31 23.97 2.65
N ASN A 35 -14.75 22.72 2.54
CA ASN A 35 -15.42 22.00 3.63
C ASN A 35 -14.38 21.30 4.53
N ARG A 36 -13.80 22.06 5.48
CA ARG A 36 -12.73 21.62 6.39
C ARG A 36 -13.18 20.74 7.56
N SER A 37 -14.28 20.00 7.41
CA SER A 37 -14.69 19.04 8.45
C SER A 37 -13.60 17.98 8.64
N PHE A 38 -13.32 17.64 9.90
CA PHE A 38 -12.38 16.56 10.23
C PHE A 38 -12.75 15.24 9.54
N TYR A 39 -14.04 14.99 9.35
CA TYR A 39 -14.54 13.86 8.59
C TYR A 39 -14.05 13.86 7.13
N VAL A 40 -14.14 15.01 6.45
CA VAL A 40 -13.74 15.15 5.04
C VAL A 40 -12.24 14.97 4.89
N ILE A 41 -11.44 15.58 5.78
CA ILE A 41 -9.97 15.49 5.77
C ILE A 41 -9.54 14.03 5.96
N PHE A 42 -10.13 13.33 6.92
CA PHE A 42 -9.83 11.93 7.18
C PHE A 42 -10.21 11.03 6.00
N LEU A 43 -11.40 11.26 5.42
CA LEU A 43 -11.88 10.49 4.27
C LEU A 43 -10.95 10.65 3.05
N TRP A 44 -10.44 11.87 2.81
CA TRP A 44 -9.44 12.11 1.78
C TRP A 44 -8.12 11.38 2.03
N GLY A 45 -7.66 11.31 3.29
CA GLY A 45 -6.53 10.47 3.69
C GLY A 45 -6.72 9.01 3.27
N CYS A 46 -7.86 8.41 3.61
CA CYS A 46 -8.19 7.03 3.23
C CYS A 46 -8.28 6.84 1.70
N ARG A 47 -8.94 7.77 0.99
CA ARG A 47 -9.13 7.70 -0.46
C ARG A 47 -7.81 7.74 -1.22
N VAL A 48 -6.90 8.65 -0.86
CA VAL A 48 -5.59 8.71 -1.52
C VAL A 48 -4.80 7.44 -1.26
N SER A 49 -4.87 6.89 -0.05
CA SER A 49 -4.25 5.59 0.26
C SER A 49 -4.83 4.45 -0.60
N GLN A 50 -6.14 4.46 -0.86
CA GLN A 50 -6.80 3.50 -1.74
C GLN A 50 -6.35 3.66 -3.19
N TYR A 51 -6.27 4.89 -3.71
CA TYR A 51 -5.81 5.16 -5.08
C TYR A 51 -4.36 4.72 -5.28
N VAL A 52 -3.47 5.03 -4.33
CA VAL A 52 -2.07 4.60 -4.39
C VAL A 52 -1.97 3.07 -4.37
N ALA A 53 -2.75 2.40 -3.52
CA ALA A 53 -2.78 0.94 -3.48
C ALA A 53 -3.32 0.33 -4.80
N ILE A 54 -4.39 0.87 -5.38
CA ILE A 54 -4.94 0.41 -6.66
C ILE A 54 -3.91 0.61 -7.78
N PHE A 55 -3.23 1.75 -7.80
CA PHE A 55 -2.17 2.03 -8.76
C PHE A 55 -0.99 1.05 -8.61
N GLY A 56 -0.58 0.75 -7.38
CA GLY A 56 0.45 -0.26 -7.09
C GLY A 56 0.06 -1.66 -7.59
N MET A 57 -1.19 -2.06 -7.41
CA MET A 57 -1.70 -3.32 -7.97
C MET A 57 -1.71 -3.32 -9.50
N ALA A 58 -2.06 -2.20 -10.14
CA ALA A 58 -2.02 -2.08 -11.59
C ALA A 58 -0.58 -2.21 -12.13
N ILE A 59 0.39 -1.58 -11.48
CA ILE A 59 1.82 -1.72 -11.81
C ILE A 59 2.27 -3.17 -11.67
N ALA A 60 1.90 -3.84 -10.58
CA ALA A 60 2.21 -5.25 -10.39
C ALA A 60 1.59 -6.12 -11.49
N GLY A 61 0.33 -5.86 -11.86
CA GLY A 61 -0.36 -6.54 -12.96
C GLY A 61 0.37 -6.39 -14.29
N ILE A 62 0.75 -5.16 -14.66
CA ILE A 62 1.54 -4.89 -15.88
C ILE A 62 2.90 -5.58 -15.81
N SER A 63 3.51 -5.65 -14.63
CA SER A 63 4.79 -6.35 -14.47
C SER A 63 4.67 -7.86 -14.68
N PHE A 64 3.51 -8.47 -14.42
CA PHE A 64 3.30 -9.90 -14.69
C PHE A 64 3.06 -10.19 -16.18
N THR A 65 2.62 -9.22 -16.98
CA THR A 65 2.40 -9.43 -18.42
C THR A 65 3.67 -9.30 -19.26
N LYS A 66 4.73 -8.67 -18.72
CA LYS A 66 6.03 -8.55 -19.38
C LYS A 66 7.09 -9.33 -18.62
N GLU A 67 7.48 -10.49 -19.13
CA GLU A 67 8.52 -11.33 -18.53
C GLU A 67 9.87 -10.60 -18.33
N GLU A 68 10.16 -9.61 -19.17
CA GLU A 68 11.34 -8.76 -19.02
C GLU A 68 11.37 -7.98 -17.69
N LEU A 69 10.20 -7.63 -17.15
CA LEU A 69 10.07 -6.94 -15.85
C LEU A 69 10.14 -7.90 -14.66
N LEU A 70 10.08 -9.21 -14.90
CA LEU A 70 10.27 -10.26 -13.90
C LEU A 70 11.73 -10.70 -13.79
N ARG A 71 12.62 -10.17 -14.64
CA ARG A 71 14.06 -10.44 -14.59
C ARG A 71 14.66 -10.00 -13.24
N PRO A 72 15.74 -10.67 -12.78
CA PRO A 72 16.41 -10.32 -11.53
C PRO A 72 16.82 -8.84 -11.53
N LEU A 73 16.58 -8.16 -10.40
CA LEU A 73 16.90 -6.75 -10.24
C LEU A 73 18.41 -6.51 -10.42
N HIS A 74 18.76 -5.35 -10.97
CA HIS A 74 20.16 -4.90 -11.06
C HIS A 74 20.86 -4.87 -9.68
N HIS A 75 20.10 -4.66 -8.59
CA HIS A 75 20.55 -4.71 -7.20
C HIS A 75 20.07 -5.97 -6.46
N GLU A 76 20.14 -7.12 -7.11
CA GLU A 76 19.66 -8.41 -6.57
C GLU A 76 20.27 -8.76 -5.21
N LYS A 77 21.55 -8.45 -4.97
CA LYS A 77 22.21 -8.72 -3.69
C LYS A 77 21.56 -7.96 -2.53
N GLN A 78 21.21 -6.69 -2.76
CA GLN A 78 20.55 -5.84 -1.77
C GLN A 78 19.07 -6.20 -1.64
N TRP A 79 18.42 -6.64 -2.73
CA TRP A 79 17.07 -7.19 -2.66
C TRP A 79 17.01 -8.45 -1.78
N LYS A 80 17.96 -9.37 -1.99
CA LYS A 80 18.05 -10.64 -1.24
C LYS A 80 18.36 -10.49 0.25
N SER A 81 18.80 -9.31 0.72
CA SER A 81 18.93 -9.06 2.15
C SER A 81 17.56 -8.89 2.83
N TYR A 82 16.55 -8.41 2.10
CA TYR A 82 15.20 -8.18 2.60
C TYR A 82 14.22 -9.28 2.20
N PHE A 83 14.27 -9.70 0.93
CA PHE A 83 13.35 -10.69 0.35
C PHE A 83 14.13 -11.86 -0.22
N LYS A 84 13.99 -13.04 0.39
CA LYS A 84 14.78 -14.22 -0.01
C LYS A 84 14.17 -14.99 -1.18
N LYS A 85 12.85 -14.90 -1.35
CA LYS A 85 12.07 -15.73 -2.28
C LYS A 85 11.10 -14.93 -3.13
N LEU A 86 10.53 -13.84 -2.62
CA LEU A 86 9.61 -13.00 -3.40
C LEU A 86 10.37 -12.06 -4.35
N ASN A 87 9.86 -11.94 -5.57
CA ASN A 87 10.33 -10.93 -6.52
C ASN A 87 9.66 -9.58 -6.24
N LEU A 88 10.17 -8.52 -6.88
CA LEU A 88 9.68 -7.15 -6.67
C LEU A 88 8.18 -7.02 -6.98
N SER A 89 7.72 -7.58 -8.10
CA SER A 89 6.33 -7.48 -8.54
C SER A 89 5.35 -8.11 -7.56
N PHE A 90 5.67 -9.29 -7.01
CA PHE A 90 4.89 -9.93 -5.94
C PHE A 90 4.91 -9.11 -4.65
N VAL A 91 6.03 -8.49 -4.30
CA VAL A 91 6.12 -7.61 -3.13
C VAL A 91 5.24 -6.37 -3.31
N ILE A 92 5.26 -5.75 -4.50
CA ILE A 92 4.40 -4.60 -4.84
C ILE A 92 2.92 -5.01 -4.77
N LEU A 93 2.57 -6.19 -5.32
CA LEU A 93 1.21 -6.71 -5.25
C LEU A 93 0.75 -6.87 -3.80
N LEU A 94 1.53 -7.61 -2.99
CA LEU A 94 1.19 -7.89 -1.60
C LEU A 94 1.11 -6.62 -0.75
N MET A 95 2.08 -5.71 -0.88
CA MET A 95 2.04 -4.45 -0.12
C MET A 95 0.81 -3.62 -0.47
N SER A 96 0.42 -3.62 -1.74
CA SER A 96 -0.72 -2.85 -2.24
C SER A 96 -2.04 -3.45 -1.74
N ILE A 97 -2.20 -4.78 -1.80
CA ILE A 97 -3.37 -5.48 -1.25
C ILE A 97 -3.51 -5.20 0.25
N PHE A 98 -2.43 -5.36 1.01
CA PHE A 98 -2.46 -5.11 2.46
C PHE A 98 -2.76 -3.64 2.77
N SER A 99 -2.15 -2.70 2.05
CA SER A 99 -2.41 -1.26 2.22
C SER A 99 -3.87 -0.91 1.93
N LEU A 100 -4.46 -1.53 0.90
CA LEU A 100 -5.87 -1.34 0.57
C LEU A 100 -6.79 -1.86 1.69
N MET A 101 -6.51 -3.07 2.19
CA MET A 101 -7.25 -3.66 3.31
C MET A 101 -7.17 -2.81 4.57
N ILE A 102 -5.97 -2.30 4.90
CA ILE A 102 -5.76 -1.40 6.04
C ILE A 102 -6.59 -0.13 5.85
N SER A 103 -6.53 0.51 4.68
CA SER A 103 -7.27 1.75 4.42
C SER A 103 -8.78 1.58 4.57
N TYR A 104 -9.37 0.53 4.00
CA TYR A 104 -10.80 0.26 4.16
C TYR A 104 -11.17 -0.07 5.61
N THR A 105 -10.32 -0.80 6.32
CA THR A 105 -10.54 -1.12 7.74
C THR A 105 -10.55 0.15 8.58
N VAL A 106 -9.56 1.03 8.40
CA VAL A 106 -9.45 2.32 9.09
C VAL A 106 -10.64 3.22 8.77
N GLN A 107 -11.01 3.35 7.50
CA GLN A 107 -12.19 4.12 7.09
C GLN A 107 -13.48 3.61 7.75
N ARG A 108 -13.68 2.29 7.77
CA ARG A 108 -14.86 1.66 8.38
C ARG A 108 -14.92 1.85 9.89
N LEU A 109 -13.79 1.69 10.58
CA LEU A 109 -13.70 1.92 12.02
C LEU A 109 -14.02 3.37 12.37
N PHE A 110 -13.50 4.32 11.58
CA PHE A 110 -13.77 5.74 11.77
C PHE A 110 -15.24 6.10 11.57
N LEU A 111 -15.87 5.59 10.51
CA LEU A 111 -17.31 5.78 10.26
C LEU A 111 -18.17 5.27 11.42
N ARG A 112 -17.83 4.11 12.00
CA ARG A 112 -18.53 3.57 13.16
C ARG A 112 -18.41 4.43 14.42
N ILE A 113 -17.32 5.17 14.57
CA ILE A 113 -17.11 6.06 15.73
C ILE A 113 -17.94 7.34 15.57
N ILE A 114 -18.08 7.87 14.36
CA ILE A 114 -18.82 9.11 14.08
C ILE A 114 -20.33 8.91 14.04
N ILE A 115 -20.81 7.75 13.58
CA ILE A 115 -22.25 7.44 13.44
C ILE A 115 -22.84 6.84 14.74
N LYS A 116 -22.08 6.84 15.84
CA LYS A 116 -22.61 6.54 17.17
C LYS A 116 -23.40 7.73 17.71
#